data_AF-A0A7Y7PSM0-F1
#
_entry.id   AF-A0A7Y7PSM0-F1
#
_cell.length_a   1.000
_cell.length_b   1.000
_cell.length_c   1.000
_cell.angle_alpha   90.00
_cell.angle_beta   90.00
_cell.angle_gamma   90.00
#
_symmetry.space_group_name_H-M   'P 1'
#
loop_
_entity.id
_entity.type
_entity.pdbx_description
1 polymer ?
#
loop_
_entity_poly.entity_id
_entity_poly.type
_entity_poly.pdbx_seq_one_letter_code
_entity_poly.pdbx_strand_id
1 'polypeptide(L)'
;MRAGVVAAVGNRNGLPTFAAVSEHRHFLLYKPFGYLSQFRSEDAREARKKRFLGELHDFPAGTMAVGRLDEHSEGLLLLTTNGLVSERIRRKDVEKEYYAQLDGLVTEEALARLRTGVEISVEHQPYQTLPGAAHRLPEAPDLPPRPRKIRDDRHGPTSWVSITVTEGKNRQVRKMTAAVGFPTLRLVRVGIGGVALAGLAPGEVREVPDVVALVLG
;
A
#
# COMPACT_ATOMS: atom_id res chain seq x y z
N MET A 1 10.23 -64.13 -15.88
CA MET A 1 11.58 -64.04 -16.47
C MET A 1 11.53 -63.10 -17.67
N ARG A 2 12.46 -62.15 -17.68
CA ARG A 2 12.97 -61.33 -18.80
C ARG A 2 12.09 -60.24 -19.44
N ALA A 3 12.46 -59.04 -19.01
CA ALA A 3 12.34 -57.73 -19.64
C ALA A 3 12.62 -57.70 -21.15
N GLY A 4 11.85 -56.86 -21.85
CA GLY A 4 12.17 -56.28 -23.14
C GLY A 4 12.25 -54.77 -22.99
N VAL A 5 13.46 -54.24 -23.16
CA VAL A 5 13.88 -52.84 -22.99
C VAL A 5 13.37 -52.00 -24.16
N VAL A 6 12.70 -50.88 -23.87
CA VAL A 6 12.46 -49.80 -24.85
C VAL A 6 13.64 -48.84 -24.76
N ALA A 7 14.37 -48.71 -25.85
CA ALA A 7 15.55 -47.86 -25.96
C ALA A 7 15.17 -46.37 -25.87
N ALA A 8 15.81 -45.67 -24.93
CA ALA A 8 15.77 -44.22 -24.83
C ALA A 8 16.65 -43.61 -25.94
N VAL A 9 16.07 -42.80 -26.82
CA VAL A 9 16.83 -41.87 -27.67
C VAL A 9 17.08 -40.62 -26.84
N GLY A 10 18.25 -40.57 -26.21
CA GLY A 10 18.68 -39.43 -25.41
C GLY A 10 19.05 -38.22 -26.27
N ASN A 11 18.46 -37.06 -25.98
CA ASN A 11 19.08 -35.79 -26.34
C ASN A 11 20.33 -35.62 -25.46
N ARG A 12 21.48 -35.36 -26.09
CA ARG A 12 22.82 -35.56 -25.50
C ARG A 12 23.26 -34.53 -24.45
N ASN A 13 22.40 -33.61 -24.03
CA ASN A 13 22.71 -32.66 -22.96
C ASN A 13 21.55 -32.64 -21.95
N GLY A 14 21.66 -33.47 -20.91
CA GLY A 14 20.73 -33.52 -19.77
C GLY A 14 20.81 -32.31 -18.85
N LEU A 15 20.67 -31.11 -19.40
CA LEU A 15 20.47 -29.90 -18.63
C LEU A 15 18.97 -29.65 -18.49
N PRO A 16 18.45 -29.35 -17.28
CA PRO A 16 17.09 -28.90 -17.14
C PRO A 16 16.91 -27.66 -18.01
N THR A 17 15.95 -27.68 -18.92
CA THR A 17 15.48 -26.49 -19.60
C THR A 17 15.07 -25.52 -18.51
N PHE A 18 15.84 -24.46 -18.28
CA PHE A 18 15.42 -23.36 -17.43
C PHE A 18 14.07 -22.92 -17.98
N ALA A 19 13.01 -23.09 -17.18
CA ALA A 19 11.73 -22.50 -17.47
C ALA A 19 11.99 -21.05 -17.87
N ALA A 20 11.43 -20.63 -19.02
CA ALA A 20 11.56 -19.28 -19.53
C ALA A 20 11.48 -18.30 -18.36
N VAL A 21 12.46 -17.40 -18.23
CA VAL A 21 12.45 -16.34 -17.22
C VAL A 21 11.12 -15.64 -17.38
N SER A 22 10.15 -15.91 -16.50
CA SER A 22 8.86 -15.22 -16.58
C SER A 22 9.19 -13.78 -16.28
N GLU A 23 8.98 -12.88 -17.24
CA GLU A 23 9.07 -11.45 -17.00
C GLU A 23 8.22 -11.14 -15.75
N HIS A 24 8.87 -10.55 -14.75
CA HIS A 24 8.16 -10.18 -13.55
C HIS A 24 7.11 -9.13 -13.88
N ARG A 25 5.92 -9.28 -13.31
CA ARG A 25 4.78 -8.40 -13.57
C ARG A 25 4.60 -7.43 -12.41
N HIS A 26 4.27 -6.19 -12.74
CA HIS A 26 4.14 -5.10 -11.78
C HIS A 26 2.84 -4.34 -12.01
N PHE A 27 2.19 -3.93 -10.93
CA PHE A 27 0.88 -3.28 -11.02
C PHE A 27 0.78 -2.09 -10.07
N LEU A 28 0.12 -1.05 -10.53
CA LEU A 28 -0.43 0.02 -9.71
C LEU A 28 -1.89 -0.33 -9.43
N LEU A 29 -2.30 -0.21 -8.17
CA LEU A 29 -3.69 -0.43 -7.75
C LEU A 29 -4.14 0.74 -6.88
N TYR A 30 -5.31 1.30 -7.15
CA TYR A 30 -6.04 2.05 -6.11
C TYR A 30 -6.76 1.04 -5.23
N LYS A 31 -6.19 0.72 -4.05
CA LYS A 31 -6.84 -0.17 -3.09
C LYS A 31 -8.12 0.48 -2.53
N PRO A 32 -9.31 -0.11 -2.72
CA PRO A 32 -10.53 0.45 -2.14
C PRO A 32 -10.56 0.32 -0.61
N PHE A 33 -11.42 1.14 0.01
CA PHE A 33 -11.75 1.00 1.42
C PHE A 33 -12.39 -0.38 1.69
N GLY A 34 -11.98 -1.04 2.79
CA GLY A 34 -12.54 -2.33 3.21
C GLY A 34 -11.83 -3.56 2.65
N TYR A 35 -10.83 -3.37 1.78
CA TYR A 35 -10.01 -4.46 1.25
C TYR A 35 -8.76 -4.68 2.10
N LEU A 36 -8.43 -5.93 2.39
CA LEU A 36 -7.14 -6.30 2.96
C LEU A 36 -6.06 -6.20 1.89
N SER A 37 -4.83 -5.82 2.28
CA SER A 37 -3.64 -5.90 1.41
C SER A 37 -3.13 -7.35 1.31
N GLN A 38 -4.03 -8.28 0.99
CA GLN A 38 -3.82 -9.72 0.88
C GLN A 38 -4.65 -10.25 -0.29
N PHE A 39 -4.20 -11.32 -0.95
CA PHE A 39 -4.88 -11.85 -2.14
C PHE A 39 -6.00 -12.85 -1.82
N ARG A 40 -5.86 -13.60 -0.72
CA ARG A 40 -6.82 -14.58 -0.22
C ARG A 40 -6.50 -14.90 1.24
N SER A 41 -7.43 -15.55 1.93
CA SER A 41 -7.20 -16.17 3.24
C SER A 41 -7.49 -17.67 3.16
N GLU A 42 -6.69 -18.47 3.88
CA GLU A 42 -6.95 -19.90 4.09
C GLU A 42 -7.98 -20.12 5.21
N ASP A 43 -8.22 -19.11 6.05
CA ASP A 43 -9.27 -19.14 7.05
C ASP A 43 -10.64 -18.92 6.37
N ALA A 44 -11.47 -19.96 6.39
CA ALA A 44 -12.77 -19.95 5.73
C ALA A 44 -13.77 -18.92 6.31
N ARG A 45 -13.60 -18.51 7.57
CA ARG A 45 -14.44 -17.47 8.19
C ARG A 45 -14.00 -16.08 7.74
N GLU A 46 -12.69 -15.84 7.66
CA GLU A 46 -12.14 -14.58 7.16
C GLU A 46 -12.45 -14.40 5.68
N ALA A 47 -12.25 -15.44 4.87
CA ALA A 47 -12.54 -15.47 3.43
C ALA A 47 -13.99 -15.06 3.10
N ARG A 48 -14.95 -15.38 3.98
CA ARG A 48 -16.37 -15.01 3.81
C ARG A 48 -16.72 -13.59 4.29
N LYS A 49 -15.89 -12.98 5.15
CA LYS A 49 -16.21 -11.70 5.81
C LYS A 49 -15.39 -10.52 5.31
N LYS A 50 -14.26 -10.78 4.65
CA LYS A 50 -13.30 -9.77 4.22
C LYS A 50 -13.24 -9.72 2.70
N ARG A 51 -12.79 -8.58 2.20
CA ARG A 51 -12.52 -8.35 0.78
C ARG A 51 -11.02 -8.43 0.54
N PHE A 52 -10.60 -9.07 -0.54
CA PHE A 52 -9.19 -9.34 -0.86
C PHE A 52 -8.80 -8.76 -2.21
N LEU A 53 -7.51 -8.50 -2.39
CA LEU A 53 -6.98 -7.94 -3.65
C LEU A 53 -7.24 -8.86 -4.84
N GLY A 54 -7.23 -10.19 -4.63
CA GLY A 54 -7.48 -11.17 -5.70
C GLY A 54 -8.87 -11.07 -6.33
N GLU A 55 -9.80 -10.35 -5.71
CA GLU A 55 -11.13 -10.09 -6.28
C GLU A 55 -11.14 -8.93 -7.29
N LEU A 56 -10.08 -8.13 -7.35
CA LEU A 56 -10.04 -6.89 -8.15
C LEU A 56 -9.50 -7.12 -9.57
N HIS A 57 -8.67 -8.14 -9.77
CA HIS A 57 -8.02 -8.44 -11.03
C HIS A 57 -7.47 -9.87 -11.01
N ASP A 58 -7.30 -10.48 -12.19
CA ASP A 58 -6.61 -11.77 -12.35
C ASP A 58 -5.09 -11.57 -12.26
N PHE A 59 -4.58 -11.50 -11.04
CA PHE A 59 -3.15 -11.32 -10.79
C PHE A 59 -2.39 -12.64 -10.99
N PRO A 60 -1.21 -12.62 -11.61
CA PRO A 60 -0.40 -13.82 -11.78
C PRO A 60 -0.01 -14.42 -10.43
N ALA A 61 0.18 -15.75 -10.40
CA ALA A 61 0.66 -16.45 -9.21
C ALA A 61 1.97 -15.83 -8.70
N GLY A 62 2.11 -15.71 -7.38
CA GLY A 62 3.27 -15.08 -6.75
C GLY A 62 3.22 -13.55 -6.68
N THR A 63 2.14 -12.90 -7.15
CA THR A 63 1.94 -11.46 -6.92
C THR A 63 1.84 -11.16 -5.43
N MET A 64 2.57 -10.15 -4.98
CA MET A 64 2.59 -9.66 -3.61
C MET A 64 2.46 -8.14 -3.56
N ALA A 65 1.97 -7.64 -2.43
CA ALA A 65 1.93 -6.20 -2.18
C ALA A 65 3.30 -5.65 -1.78
N VAL A 66 3.69 -4.51 -2.37
CA VAL A 66 4.90 -3.77 -2.01
C VAL A 66 4.59 -2.90 -0.79
N GLY A 67 4.77 -3.50 0.38
CA GLY A 67 4.23 -2.93 1.62
C GLY A 67 2.72 -3.11 1.70
N ARG A 68 2.10 -2.61 2.77
CA ARG A 68 0.67 -2.83 3.04
C ARG A 68 -0.05 -1.52 3.33
N LEU A 69 -1.30 -1.44 2.93
CA LEU A 69 -2.29 -0.51 3.47
C LEU A 69 -3.23 -1.28 4.41
N ASP A 70 -3.63 -0.64 5.50
CA ASP A 70 -4.65 -1.19 6.40
C ASP A 70 -5.99 -1.36 5.67
N GLU A 71 -6.87 -2.22 6.21
CA GLU A 71 -8.21 -2.48 5.66
C GLU A 71 -9.01 -1.19 5.40
N HIS A 72 -8.95 -0.26 6.35
CA HIS A 72 -9.67 1.02 6.32
C HIS A 72 -8.88 2.18 5.71
N SER A 73 -7.73 1.90 5.09
CA SER A 73 -6.96 2.88 4.31
C SER A 73 -7.21 2.64 2.82
N GLU A 74 -7.02 3.67 2.01
CA GLU A 74 -7.32 3.71 0.59
C GLU A 74 -6.08 4.12 -0.22
N GLY A 75 -6.16 4.03 -1.55
CA GLY A 75 -5.22 4.66 -2.46
C GLY A 75 -4.13 3.74 -2.98
N LEU A 76 -3.01 4.34 -3.39
CA LEU A 76 -1.97 3.70 -4.19
C LEU A 76 -1.34 2.52 -3.45
N LEU A 77 -1.42 1.35 -4.05
CA LEU A 77 -0.75 0.13 -3.64
C LEU A 77 -0.03 -0.45 -4.85
N LEU A 78 1.28 -0.62 -4.73
CA LEU A 78 2.07 -1.28 -5.76
C LEU A 78 2.07 -2.79 -5.51
N LEU A 79 1.96 -3.57 -6.57
CA LEU A 79 2.01 -5.02 -6.55
C LEU A 79 3.12 -5.51 -7.49
N THR A 80 3.74 -6.64 -7.16
CA THR A 80 4.84 -7.19 -7.94
C THR A 80 4.91 -8.71 -7.80
N THR A 81 5.39 -9.42 -8.80
CA THR A 81 5.81 -10.83 -8.67
C THR A 81 7.30 -10.97 -8.28
N ASN A 82 8.02 -9.86 -8.12
CA ASN A 82 9.44 -9.84 -7.78
C ASN A 82 9.67 -9.36 -6.34
N GLY A 83 10.13 -10.27 -5.49
CA GLY A 83 10.45 -9.98 -4.08
C GLY A 83 11.55 -8.94 -3.89
N LEU A 84 12.56 -8.90 -4.77
CA LEU A 84 13.67 -7.95 -4.70
C LEU A 84 13.21 -6.51 -5.01
N VAL A 85 12.33 -6.34 -6.00
CA VAL A 85 11.67 -5.05 -6.29
C VAL A 85 10.86 -4.60 -5.07
N SER A 86 10.13 -5.53 -4.46
CA SER A 86 9.32 -5.27 -3.27
C SER A 86 10.17 -4.77 -2.09
N GLU A 87 11.33 -5.40 -1.84
CA GLU A 87 12.27 -4.97 -0.82
C GLU A 87 12.91 -3.61 -1.14
N ARG A 88 13.33 -3.41 -2.39
CA ARG A 88 13.96 -2.18 -2.85
C ARG A 88 13.07 -0.96 -2.63
N ILE A 89 11.79 -1.04 -2.99
CA ILE A 89 10.83 0.07 -2.84
C ILE A 89 10.45 0.31 -1.36
N ARG A 90 10.55 -0.71 -0.49
CA ARG A 90 10.22 -0.57 0.94
C ARG A 90 11.30 0.11 1.78
N ARG A 91 12.46 0.43 1.20
CA ARG A 91 13.54 1.11 1.90
C ARG A 91 13.10 2.51 2.37
N LYS A 92 13.86 3.05 3.34
CA LYS A 92 13.57 4.34 4.00
C LYS A 92 13.93 5.57 3.14
N ASP A 93 14.54 5.38 1.98
CA ASP A 93 14.79 6.44 1.00
C ASP A 93 13.58 6.69 0.08
N VAL A 94 12.54 5.85 0.17
CA VAL A 94 11.33 6.01 -0.64
C VAL A 94 10.21 6.67 0.17
N GLU A 95 9.86 7.88 -0.23
CA GLU A 95 8.77 8.65 0.35
C GLU A 95 7.40 8.05 0.04
N LYS A 96 6.46 8.23 0.97
CA LYS A 96 5.08 7.80 0.87
C LYS A 96 4.21 8.97 1.31
N GLU A 97 3.46 9.53 0.38
CA GLU A 97 2.58 10.67 0.61
C GLU A 97 1.14 10.19 0.88
N TYR A 98 0.53 10.75 1.91
CA TYR A 98 -0.84 10.45 2.32
C TYR A 98 -1.66 11.73 2.43
N TYR A 99 -2.86 11.71 1.88
CA TYR A 99 -3.90 12.67 2.24
C TYR A 99 -4.74 12.10 3.39
N ALA A 100 -4.81 12.84 4.48
CA ALA A 100 -5.56 12.47 5.67
C ALA A 100 -6.64 13.52 5.96
N GLN A 101 -7.88 13.07 6.08
CA GLN A 101 -8.96 13.87 6.66
C GLN A 101 -8.92 13.68 8.17
N LEU A 102 -8.80 14.77 8.91
CA LEU A 102 -8.68 14.78 10.36
C LEU A 102 -9.97 15.27 11.01
N ASP A 103 -10.22 14.76 12.21
CA ASP A 103 -11.23 15.30 13.11
C ASP A 103 -10.73 16.64 13.69
N GLY A 104 -11.44 17.73 13.43
CA GLY A 104 -11.05 19.07 13.87
C GLY A 104 -10.21 19.85 12.85
N LEU A 105 -9.92 21.11 13.21
CA LEU A 105 -9.06 22.00 12.43
C LEU A 105 -7.63 21.91 12.97
N VAL A 106 -6.75 21.24 12.25
CA VAL A 106 -5.35 21.04 12.66
C VAL A 106 -4.59 22.35 12.87
N THR A 107 -3.87 22.52 13.97
CA THR A 107 -3.11 23.77 14.19
C THR A 107 -1.71 23.71 13.56
N GLU A 108 -1.06 24.86 13.38
CA GLU A 108 0.32 24.90 12.91
C GLU A 108 1.29 24.26 13.92
N GLU A 109 1.00 24.33 15.22
CA GLU A 109 1.79 23.66 16.25
C GLU A 109 1.70 22.13 16.10
N ALA A 110 0.50 21.61 15.80
CA ALA A 110 0.31 20.19 15.51
C ALA A 110 1.04 19.76 14.23
N LEU A 111 0.98 20.56 13.17
CA LEU A 111 1.72 20.31 11.93
C LEU A 111 3.24 20.37 12.16
N ALA A 112 3.73 21.32 12.95
CA ALA A 112 5.14 21.41 13.33
C ALA A 112 5.61 20.16 14.06
N ARG A 113 4.81 19.64 15.01
CA ARG A 113 5.10 18.37 15.69
C ARG A 113 5.14 17.19 14.72
N LEU A 114 4.19 17.11 13.78
CA LEU A 114 4.19 16.06 12.75
C LEU A 114 5.44 16.12 11.86
N ARG A 115 5.90 17.34 11.49
CA ARG A 115 7.13 17.57 10.70
C ARG A 115 8.38 17.11 11.45
N THR A 116 8.49 17.41 12.74
CA THR A 116 9.68 17.05 13.56
C THR A 116 9.67 15.60 14.03
N GLY A 117 8.52 14.93 13.97
CA GLY A 117 8.29 13.59 14.49
C GLY A 117 7.61 13.60 15.86
N VAL A 118 6.81 12.57 16.11
CA VAL A 118 6.01 12.41 17.34
C VAL A 118 6.15 11.01 17.90
N GLU A 119 6.00 10.87 19.21
CA GLU A 119 5.96 9.56 19.83
C GLU A 119 4.62 8.86 19.55
N ILE A 120 4.69 7.61 19.10
CA ILE A 120 3.56 6.71 18.88
C ILE A 120 3.82 5.34 19.50
N SER A 121 2.77 4.54 19.71
CA SER A 121 2.96 3.13 20.11
C SER A 121 3.18 2.23 18.89
N VAL A 122 4.27 1.47 18.86
CA VAL A 122 4.57 0.41 17.89
C VAL A 122 4.87 -0.86 18.67
N GLU A 123 4.16 -1.96 18.39
CA GLU A 123 4.35 -3.23 19.11
C GLU A 123 4.31 -3.08 20.64
N HIS A 124 3.37 -2.25 21.13
CA HIS A 124 3.18 -1.92 22.54
C HIS A 124 4.35 -1.16 23.20
N GLN A 125 5.31 -0.65 22.42
CA GLN A 125 6.42 0.16 22.90
C GLN A 125 6.35 1.59 22.34
N PRO A 126 6.87 2.60 23.07
CA PRO A 126 7.01 3.95 22.55
C PRO A 126 8.01 3.97 21.39
N TYR A 127 7.67 4.73 20.35
CA TYR A 127 8.49 4.88 19.16
C TYR A 127 8.40 6.33 18.67
N GLN A 128 9.53 7.02 18.64
CA GLN A 128 9.65 8.34 18.04
C GLN A 128 9.70 8.21 16.52
N THR A 129 8.73 8.80 15.80
CA THR A 129 8.74 8.78 14.34
C THR A 129 9.88 9.62 13.78
N LEU A 130 10.36 9.24 12.60
CA LEU A 130 11.30 10.06 11.85
C LEU A 130 10.66 11.39 11.44
N PRO A 131 11.45 12.47 11.30
CA PRO A 131 10.98 13.70 10.66
C PRO A 131 10.43 13.42 9.25
N GLY A 132 9.51 14.26 8.81
CA GLY A 132 8.87 14.17 7.50
C GLY A 132 8.24 15.49 7.09
N ALA A 133 7.34 15.44 6.11
CA ALA A 133 6.58 16.61 5.69
C ALA A 133 5.14 16.50 6.20
N ALA A 134 4.58 17.62 6.65
CA ALA A 134 3.17 17.75 6.94
C ALA A 134 2.72 19.18 6.66
N HIS A 135 1.64 19.33 5.91
CA HIS A 135 1.01 20.61 5.64
C HIS A 135 -0.50 20.46 5.48
N ARG A 136 -1.22 21.52 5.81
CA ARG A 136 -2.66 21.60 5.58
C ARG A 136 -2.94 21.70 4.08
N LEU A 137 -3.93 20.96 3.60
CA LEU A 137 -4.52 21.18 2.28
C LEU A 137 -5.57 22.29 2.41
N PRO A 138 -5.50 23.35 1.58
CA PRO A 138 -6.43 24.48 1.68
C PRO A 138 -7.87 24.09 1.35
N GLU A 139 -8.04 23.12 0.46
CA GLU A 139 -9.31 22.58 0.02
C GLU A 139 -9.36 21.06 0.20
N ALA A 140 -10.57 20.51 0.19
CA ALA A 140 -10.71 19.06 0.16
C ALA A 140 -10.16 18.53 -1.18
N PRO A 141 -9.29 17.51 -1.17
CA PRO A 141 -8.76 16.94 -2.40
C PRO A 141 -9.87 16.27 -3.20
N ASP A 142 -9.76 16.32 -4.52
CA ASP A 142 -10.65 15.62 -5.45
C ASP A 142 -10.37 14.11 -5.36
N LEU A 143 -11.03 13.46 -4.40
CA LEU A 143 -10.95 12.03 -4.17
C LEU A 143 -12.31 11.40 -4.38
N PRO A 144 -12.37 10.22 -5.05
CA PRO A 144 -13.62 9.49 -5.24
C PRO A 144 -14.38 9.31 -3.92
N PRO A 145 -15.73 9.32 -3.95
CA PRO A 145 -16.52 9.08 -2.74
C PRO A 145 -16.25 7.67 -2.22
N ARG A 146 -16.24 7.51 -0.90
CA ARG A 146 -16.16 6.18 -0.28
C ARG A 146 -17.57 5.58 -0.07
N PRO A 147 -17.72 4.25 -0.12
CA PRO A 147 -19.04 3.59 -0.03
C PRO A 147 -19.73 3.75 1.33
N ARG A 148 -18.99 4.12 2.39
CA ARG A 148 -19.55 4.40 3.71
C ARG A 148 -19.46 5.89 3.99
N LYS A 149 -20.48 6.53 4.59
CA LYS A 149 -20.34 7.91 5.10
C LYS A 149 -19.16 7.98 6.08
N ILE A 150 -18.33 9.04 6.00
CA ILE A 150 -17.18 9.22 6.90
C ILE A 150 -17.68 9.65 8.28
N ARG A 151 -18.42 10.75 8.29
CA ARG A 151 -19.01 11.36 9.48
C ARG A 151 -20.16 12.25 9.07
N ASP A 152 -21.00 12.59 10.04
CA ASP A 152 -22.02 13.63 9.91
C ASP A 152 -21.45 15.00 10.28
N ASP A 153 -21.93 16.06 9.61
CA ASP A 153 -21.41 17.42 9.76
C ASP A 153 -21.69 18.01 11.16
N ARG A 154 -22.70 17.49 11.86
CA ARG A 154 -23.01 17.88 13.25
C ARG A 154 -21.89 17.59 14.26
N HIS A 155 -20.91 16.75 13.89
CA HIS A 155 -19.81 16.35 14.77
C HIS A 155 -18.60 17.30 14.71
N GLY A 156 -18.79 18.53 14.23
CA GLY A 156 -17.77 19.57 14.19
C GLY A 156 -16.99 19.60 12.87
N PRO A 157 -16.00 20.49 12.76
CA PRO A 157 -15.23 20.67 11.53
C PRO A 157 -14.28 19.51 11.26
N THR A 158 -13.82 19.42 10.01
CA THR A 158 -12.72 18.54 9.61
C THR A 158 -11.68 19.38 8.87
N SER A 159 -10.45 18.86 8.80
CA SER A 159 -9.40 19.44 7.96
C SER A 159 -8.69 18.36 7.18
N TRP A 160 -8.13 18.74 6.03
CA TRP A 160 -7.30 17.86 5.22
C TRP A 160 -5.83 18.24 5.37
N VAL A 161 -4.97 17.23 5.43
CA VAL A 161 -3.52 17.39 5.46
C VAL A 161 -2.87 16.44 4.47
N SER A 162 -1.75 16.88 3.89
CA SER A 162 -0.77 15.97 3.29
C SER A 162 0.29 15.64 4.33
N ILE A 163 0.63 14.35 4.44
CA ILE A 163 1.68 13.81 5.31
C ILE A 163 2.58 12.90 4.48
N THR A 164 3.87 13.23 4.43
CA THR A 164 4.89 12.41 3.77
C THR A 164 5.79 11.77 4.80
N VAL A 165 5.90 10.44 4.73
CA VAL A 165 6.77 9.64 5.59
C VAL A 165 7.65 8.72 4.76
N THR A 166 8.84 8.44 5.27
CA THR A 166 9.80 7.50 4.67
C THR A 166 9.75 6.11 5.30
N GLU A 167 9.18 5.99 6.49
CA GLU A 167 8.96 4.73 7.20
C GLU A 167 7.51 4.22 7.04
N GLY A 168 7.25 3.01 7.53
CA GLY A 168 5.98 2.31 7.35
C GLY A 168 5.58 1.47 8.56
N LYS A 169 5.52 2.09 9.75
CA LYS A 169 5.06 1.40 10.97
C LYS A 169 3.56 1.09 10.90
N ASN A 170 3.11 0.07 11.64
CA ASN A 170 1.69 -0.30 11.68
C ASN A 170 0.82 0.90 12.09
N ARG A 171 -0.11 1.28 11.21
CA ARG A 171 -1.04 2.41 11.39
C ARG A 171 -0.34 3.75 11.70
N GLN A 172 0.89 3.94 11.24
CA GLN A 172 1.75 5.07 11.61
C GLN A 172 1.05 6.42 11.51
N VAL A 173 0.58 6.81 10.31
CA VAL A 173 -0.04 8.13 10.09
C VAL A 173 -1.24 8.33 11.03
N ARG A 174 -2.09 7.31 11.20
CA ARG A 174 -3.26 7.40 12.10
C ARG A 174 -2.85 7.62 13.56
N LYS A 175 -1.77 6.97 14.00
CA LYS A 175 -1.22 7.13 15.35
C LYS A 175 -0.58 8.51 15.52
N MET A 176 0.16 8.99 14.51
CA MET A 176 0.79 10.31 14.52
C MET A 176 -0.26 11.41 14.66
N THR A 177 -1.32 11.39 13.84
CA THR A 177 -2.34 12.45 13.89
C THR A 177 -3.13 12.40 15.20
N ALA A 178 -3.41 11.20 15.74
CA ALA A 178 -4.03 11.05 17.06
C ALA A 178 -3.13 11.60 18.19
N ALA A 179 -1.82 11.37 18.14
CA ALA A 179 -0.86 11.85 19.13
C ALA A 179 -0.71 13.39 19.18
N VAL A 180 -1.11 14.08 18.10
CA VAL A 180 -1.20 15.55 18.07
C VAL A 180 -2.62 16.08 18.31
N GLY A 181 -3.58 15.21 18.66
CA GLY A 181 -4.94 15.59 19.03
C GLY A 181 -5.96 15.61 17.88
N PHE A 182 -5.59 15.16 16.68
CA PHE A 182 -6.42 15.22 15.48
C PHE A 182 -6.56 13.83 14.82
N PRO A 183 -7.41 12.93 15.37
CA PRO A 183 -7.57 11.57 14.83
C PRO A 183 -7.94 11.53 13.34
N THR A 184 -7.37 10.57 12.60
CA THR A 184 -7.63 10.41 11.17
C THR A 184 -9.00 9.74 10.91
N LEU A 185 -9.87 10.41 10.16
CA LEU A 185 -11.17 9.92 9.69
C LEU A 185 -11.07 9.16 8.36
N ARG A 186 -10.31 9.69 7.41
CA ARG A 186 -10.02 9.09 6.09
C ARG A 186 -8.54 9.16 5.79
N LEU A 187 -7.99 8.11 5.21
CA LEU A 187 -6.56 8.04 4.88
C LEU A 187 -6.39 7.44 3.49
N VAL A 188 -5.81 8.22 2.58
CA VAL A 188 -5.55 7.80 1.20
C VAL A 188 -4.06 7.98 0.92
N ARG A 189 -3.35 6.92 0.55
CA ARG A 189 -1.98 7.05 0.05
C ARG A 189 -2.04 7.54 -1.39
N VAL A 190 -1.51 8.72 -1.64
CA VAL A 190 -1.57 9.36 -2.96
C VAL A 190 -0.26 9.28 -3.72
N GLY A 191 0.85 8.93 -3.06
CA GLY A 191 2.14 8.79 -3.73
C GLY A 191 3.08 7.78 -3.08
N ILE A 192 3.95 7.18 -3.89
CA ILE A 192 5.12 6.37 -3.47
C ILE A 192 6.28 6.72 -4.41
N GLY A 193 7.32 7.38 -3.89
CA GLY A 193 8.40 7.92 -4.72
C GLY A 193 7.86 8.75 -5.89
N GLY A 194 8.36 8.51 -7.11
CA GLY A 194 7.89 9.17 -8.33
C GLY A 194 6.48 8.78 -8.82
N VAL A 195 5.79 7.84 -8.17
CA VAL A 195 4.45 7.38 -8.59
C VAL A 195 3.35 8.09 -7.82
N ALA A 196 2.41 8.70 -8.54
CA ALA A 196 1.19 9.29 -8.01
C ALA A 196 -0.04 8.40 -8.25
N LEU A 197 -1.07 8.56 -7.41
CA LEU A 197 -2.38 7.92 -7.54
C LEU A 197 -3.22 8.49 -8.71
N ALA A 198 -2.87 9.68 -9.19
CA ALA A 198 -3.65 10.42 -10.17
C ALA A 198 -4.00 9.57 -11.41
N GLY A 199 -5.26 9.65 -11.82
CA GLY A 199 -5.77 8.92 -12.99
C GLY A 199 -6.02 7.43 -12.76
N LEU A 200 -6.11 6.96 -11.51
CA LEU A 200 -6.65 5.65 -11.15
C LEU A 200 -7.96 5.82 -10.37
N ALA A 201 -9.00 5.09 -10.74
CA ALA A 201 -10.24 4.97 -9.97
C ALA A 201 -10.14 3.88 -8.89
N PRO A 202 -10.96 3.90 -7.82
CA PRO A 202 -10.92 2.86 -6.79
C PRO A 202 -11.18 1.46 -7.36
N GLY A 203 -10.26 0.54 -7.12
CA GLY A 203 -10.29 -0.83 -7.65
C GLY A 203 -9.65 -0.98 -9.02
N GLU A 204 -9.31 0.12 -9.69
CA GLU A 204 -8.59 0.09 -10.97
C GLU A 204 -7.17 -0.43 -10.75
N VAL A 205 -6.77 -1.32 -11.66
CA VAL A 205 -5.46 -1.92 -11.74
C VAL A 205 -4.83 -1.52 -13.06
N ARG A 206 -3.59 -1.05 -13.00
CA ARG A 206 -2.77 -0.74 -14.18
C ARG A 206 -1.49 -1.52 -14.11
N GLU A 207 -1.27 -2.39 -15.09
CA GLU A 207 0.02 -3.05 -15.26
C GLU A 207 1.06 -2.07 -15.79
N VAL A 208 2.29 -2.17 -15.27
CA VAL A 208 3.42 -1.34 -15.67
C VAL A 208 4.65 -2.23 -15.92
N PRO A 209 5.50 -1.90 -16.91
CA PRO A 209 6.64 -2.74 -17.26
C PRO A 209 7.76 -2.68 -16.22
N ASP A 210 7.98 -1.51 -15.60
CA ASP A 210 9.02 -1.32 -14.60
C ASP A 210 8.55 -0.36 -13.51
N VAL A 211 8.17 -0.91 -12.36
CA VAL A 211 7.74 -0.11 -11.20
C VAL A 211 8.92 0.52 -10.45
N VAL A 212 10.14 -0.01 -10.58
CA VAL A 212 11.32 0.57 -9.93
C VAL A 212 11.70 1.86 -10.60
N ALA A 213 11.75 1.87 -11.94
CA ALA A 213 12.01 3.08 -12.72
C ALA A 213 10.99 4.18 -12.41
N LEU A 214 9.71 3.84 -12.27
CA LEU A 214 8.66 4.81 -11.92
C LEU A 214 8.78 5.36 -10.49
N VAL A 215 9.27 4.56 -9.54
CA VAL A 215 9.36 4.96 -8.13
C VAL A 215 10.65 5.70 -7.82
N LEU A 216 11.78 5.29 -8.41
CA LEU A 216 13.12 5.77 -8.09
C LEU A 216 13.78 6.62 -9.19
N GLY A 217 13.17 6.71 -10.37
CA GLY A 217 13.67 7.48 -11.51
C GLY A 217 13.28 8.95 -11.48
#